data_AF-A0A3C0C8H1-F1
#
_entry.id   AF-A0A3C0C8H1-F1
#
_cell.length_a   1.000
_cell.length_b   1.000
_cell.length_c   1.000
_cell.angle_alpha   90.00
_cell.angle_beta   90.00
_cell.angle_gamma   90.00
#
_symmetry.space_group_name_H-M   'P 1'
#
loop_
_entity.id
_entity.type
_entity.pdbx_description
1 polymer ?
#
loop_
_entity_poly.entity_id
_entity_poly.type
_entity_poly.pdbx_seq_one_letter_code
_entity_poly.pdbx_strand_id
1 'polypeptide(L)'
;MQNRKTPLSKSVNNALPKTSAVVAQLRQGPIPSPEDMRGYKLVDADLPNRIMTMAETEQNTQYSLRSKIIENRESMSRRDFISDMVALGTCTFLCTCMIIAASVMFYCDKTGAGIFFTATALISLPKTFLWPRKSNVNKSS
;
A
#
# COMPACT_ATOMS: atom_id res chain seq x y z
N MET A 1 40.51 8.42 -81.80
CA MET A 1 39.58 7.27 -81.75
C MET A 1 39.97 6.35 -80.61
N GLN A 2 39.30 6.43 -79.47
CA GLN A 2 39.44 5.41 -78.42
C GLN A 2 38.12 5.27 -77.66
N ASN A 3 37.58 4.07 -77.79
CA ASN A 3 36.27 3.58 -77.45
C ASN A 3 36.19 3.32 -75.94
N ARG A 4 35.35 4.08 -75.20
CA ARG A 4 35.10 3.82 -73.77
C ARG A 4 33.70 3.23 -73.59
N LYS A 5 33.73 1.99 -73.12
CA LYS A 5 32.63 1.05 -72.91
C LYS A 5 31.61 1.59 -71.90
N THR A 6 30.34 1.42 -72.22
CA THR A 6 29.21 1.45 -71.28
C THR A 6 29.28 0.28 -70.30
N PRO A 7 28.94 0.46 -69.02
CA PRO A 7 28.54 -0.64 -68.16
C PRO A 7 27.01 -0.77 -68.10
N LEU A 8 26.54 -1.95 -68.50
CA LEU A 8 25.20 -2.47 -68.30
C LEU A 8 24.96 -2.80 -66.81
N SER A 9 23.74 -2.46 -66.37
CA SER A 9 22.87 -3.24 -65.49
C SER A 9 23.37 -3.70 -64.12
N LYS A 10 22.70 -3.19 -63.07
CA LYS A 10 22.08 -4.03 -62.03
C LYS A 10 20.91 -3.27 -61.42
N SER A 11 19.70 -3.51 -61.94
CA SER A 11 18.46 -3.20 -61.24
C SER A 11 18.34 -4.15 -60.05
N VAL A 12 18.74 -3.67 -58.88
CA VAL A 12 18.57 -4.40 -57.62
C VAL A 12 17.11 -4.22 -57.21
N ASN A 13 16.27 -5.19 -57.57
CA ASN A 13 14.93 -5.34 -57.02
C ASN A 13 15.04 -5.66 -55.52
N ASN A 14 15.14 -4.60 -54.71
CA ASN A 14 14.95 -4.70 -53.26
C ASN A 14 13.46 -4.92 -52.99
N ALA A 15 13.02 -6.18 -53.02
CA ALA A 15 11.77 -6.57 -52.40
C ALA A 15 11.93 -6.35 -50.88
N LEU A 16 11.48 -5.20 -50.38
CA LEU A 16 11.45 -4.94 -48.94
C LEU A 16 10.61 -6.03 -48.25
N PRO A 17 11.10 -6.63 -47.15
CA PRO A 17 10.27 -7.48 -46.32
C PRO A 17 9.08 -6.65 -45.81
N LYS A 18 7.86 -7.11 -46.07
CA LYS A 18 6.64 -6.56 -45.45
C LYS A 18 6.71 -6.84 -43.95
N THR A 19 7.37 -5.97 -43.20
CA THR A 19 7.31 -5.96 -41.75
C THR A 19 5.90 -5.50 -41.38
N SER A 20 5.01 -6.44 -41.02
CA SER A 20 3.70 -6.07 -40.49
C SER A 20 3.91 -5.42 -39.13
N ALA A 21 3.77 -4.10 -39.07
CA ALA A 21 3.73 -3.40 -37.80
C ALA A 21 2.46 -3.81 -37.06
N VAL A 22 2.59 -4.64 -36.03
CA VAL A 22 1.51 -4.94 -35.10
C VAL A 22 1.34 -3.70 -34.23
N VAL A 23 0.36 -2.86 -34.58
CA VAL A 23 -0.03 -1.71 -33.77
C VAL A 23 -0.73 -2.24 -32.53
N ALA A 24 0.00 -2.33 -31.42
CA ALA A 24 -0.60 -2.61 -30.12
C ALA A 24 -1.46 -1.41 -29.72
N GLN A 25 -2.77 -1.53 -29.86
CA GLN A 25 -3.71 -0.56 -29.30
C GLN A 25 -3.66 -0.69 -27.78
N LEU A 26 -2.95 0.23 -27.11
CA LEU A 26 -3.01 0.36 -25.66
C LEU A 26 -4.45 0.70 -25.28
N ARG A 27 -5.16 -0.27 -24.69
CA ARG A 27 -6.49 -0.05 -24.12
C ARG A 27 -6.40 0.03 -22.62
N GLN A 28 -7.02 1.06 -22.05
CA GLN A 28 -7.15 1.23 -20.61
C GLN A 28 -8.61 1.06 -20.22
N GLY A 29 -8.89 -0.02 -19.49
CA GLY A 29 -10.17 -0.26 -18.84
C GLY A 29 -10.87 -1.54 -19.28
N PRO A 30 -11.80 -2.05 -18.44
CA PRO A 30 -12.53 -3.28 -18.68
C PRO A 30 -13.66 -3.14 -19.71
N ILE A 31 -14.02 -1.90 -20.08
CA ILE A 31 -15.12 -1.63 -21.01
C ILE A 31 -14.56 -1.48 -22.44
N PRO A 32 -15.07 -2.26 -23.42
CA PRO A 32 -14.70 -2.11 -24.82
C PRO A 32 -15.13 -0.74 -25.37
N SER A 33 -14.46 -0.26 -26.43
CA SER A 33 -14.87 1.02 -27.02
C SER A 33 -16.29 0.93 -27.60
N PRO A 34 -16.97 2.07 -27.77
CA PRO A 34 -18.30 2.09 -28.38
C PRO A 34 -18.35 1.43 -29.77
N GLU A 35 -17.26 1.49 -30.54
CA GLU A 35 -17.16 0.85 -31.86
C GLU A 35 -17.12 -0.68 -31.74
N ASP A 36 -16.36 -1.22 -30.79
CA ASP A 36 -16.28 -2.66 -30.57
C ASP A 36 -17.57 -3.21 -29.96
N MET A 37 -18.23 -2.44 -29.08
CA MET A 37 -19.57 -2.77 -28.59
C MET A 37 -20.59 -2.94 -29.72
N ARG A 38 -20.51 -2.12 -30.77
CA ARG A 38 -21.37 -2.27 -31.96
C ARG A 38 -21.03 -3.54 -32.72
N GLY A 39 -19.75 -3.90 -32.81
CA GLY A 39 -19.30 -5.18 -33.37
C GLY A 39 -19.86 -6.38 -32.60
N TYR A 40 -19.83 -6.36 -31.28
CA TYR A 40 -20.39 -7.42 -30.44
C TYR A 40 -21.90 -7.58 -30.61
N LYS A 41 -22.63 -6.47 -30.79
CA LYS A 41 -24.07 -6.47 -31.06
C LYS A 41 -24.44 -7.21 -32.36
N LEU A 42 -23.53 -7.22 -33.35
CA LEU A 42 -23.74 -7.93 -34.62
C LEU A 42 -23.58 -9.45 -34.48
N VAL A 43 -22.80 -9.90 -33.49
CA VAL A 43 -22.60 -11.32 -33.19
C VAL A 43 -23.76 -11.86 -32.35
N ASP A 44 -24.15 -11.09 -31.33
CA ASP A 44 -25.29 -11.39 -30.46
C ASP A 44 -25.83 -10.09 -29.86
N ALA A 45 -27.14 -9.89 -29.95
CA ALA A 45 -27.80 -8.66 -29.51
C ALA A 45 -27.71 -8.45 -27.99
N ASP A 46 -27.56 -9.52 -27.19
CA ASP A 46 -27.52 -9.45 -25.72
C ASP A 46 -26.09 -9.27 -25.15
N LEU A 47 -25.08 -9.56 -25.97
CA LEU A 47 -23.67 -9.54 -25.58
C LEU A 47 -23.19 -8.20 -25.00
N PRO A 48 -23.57 -7.03 -25.56
CA PRO A 48 -23.21 -5.73 -24.99
C PRO A 48 -23.77 -5.51 -23.58
N ASN A 49 -25.03 -5.91 -23.33
CA ASN A 49 -25.64 -5.80 -22.00
C ASN A 49 -24.90 -6.68 -21.01
N ARG A 50 -24.61 -7.92 -21.39
CA ARG A 50 -23.89 -8.87 -20.55
C ARG A 50 -22.47 -8.41 -20.19
N ILE A 51 -21.76 -7.79 -21.14
CA ILE A 51 -20.44 -7.16 -20.88
C ILE A 51 -20.59 -6.02 -19.86
N MET A 52 -21.61 -5.17 -20.02
CA MET A 52 -21.86 -4.06 -19.11
C MET A 52 -22.17 -4.56 -17.68
N THR A 53 -23.06 -5.55 -17.55
CA THR A 53 -23.40 -6.13 -16.24
C THR A 53 -22.19 -6.81 -15.58
N MET A 54 -21.33 -7.45 -16.37
CA MET A 54 -20.08 -8.04 -15.85
C MET A 54 -19.13 -6.96 -15.33
N ALA A 55 -18.95 -5.87 -16.09
CA ALA A 55 -18.12 -4.74 -15.69
C ALA A 55 -18.66 -4.06 -14.42
N GLU A 56 -19.97 -3.86 -14.31
CA GLU A 56 -20.63 -3.30 -13.12
C GLU A 56 -20.46 -4.22 -11.90
N THR A 57 -20.61 -5.52 -12.09
CA THR A 57 -20.42 -6.53 -11.02
C THR A 57 -18.99 -6.54 -10.52
N GLU A 58 -18.02 -6.49 -11.43
CA GLU A 58 -16.60 -6.41 -11.09
C GLU A 58 -16.28 -5.11 -10.36
N GLN A 59 -16.80 -3.98 -10.84
CA GLN A 59 -16.62 -2.68 -10.21
C GLN A 59 -17.21 -2.65 -8.78
N ASN A 60 -18.40 -3.20 -8.58
CA ASN A 60 -19.02 -3.31 -7.26
C ASN A 60 -18.20 -4.23 -6.33
N THR A 61 -17.69 -5.33 -6.86
CA THR A 61 -16.83 -6.25 -6.10
C THR A 61 -15.56 -5.54 -5.66
N GLN A 62 -14.88 -4.86 -6.58
CA GLN A 62 -13.67 -4.08 -6.30
C GLN A 62 -13.92 -2.96 -5.30
N TYR A 63 -15.05 -2.26 -5.43
CA TYR A 63 -15.45 -1.23 -4.48
C TYR A 63 -15.66 -1.81 -3.08
N SER A 64 -16.37 -2.93 -2.98
CA SER A 64 -16.63 -3.62 -1.70
C SER A 64 -15.35 -4.14 -1.03
N LEU A 65 -14.37 -4.59 -1.82
CA LEU A 65 -13.06 -5.01 -1.30
C LEU A 65 -12.27 -3.81 -0.79
N ARG A 66 -12.26 -2.71 -1.55
CA ARG A 66 -11.59 -1.47 -1.12
C ARG A 66 -12.20 -0.89 0.13
N SER A 67 -13.54 -0.85 0.23
CA SER A 67 -14.21 -0.35 1.44
C SER A 67 -13.88 -1.20 2.66
N LYS A 68 -13.89 -2.53 2.54
CA LYS A 68 -13.45 -3.44 3.62
C LYS A 68 -12.00 -3.24 4.05
N ILE A 69 -11.09 -3.00 3.10
CA ILE A 69 -9.68 -2.71 3.41
C ILE A 69 -9.55 -1.39 4.19
N ILE A 70 -10.29 -0.36 3.78
CA ILE A 70 -10.30 0.94 4.46
C ILE A 70 -10.87 0.80 5.88
N GLU A 71 -12.01 0.12 6.03
CA GLU A 71 -12.65 -0.11 7.33
C GLU A 71 -11.77 -0.93 8.29
N ASN A 72 -11.10 -1.97 7.77
CA ASN A 72 -10.12 -2.73 8.57
C ASN A 72 -8.94 -1.85 8.99
N ARG A 73 -8.46 -0.97 8.12
CA ARG A 73 -7.36 -0.06 8.46
C ARG A 73 -7.77 0.95 9.53
N GLU A 74 -8.97 1.52 9.43
CA GLU A 74 -9.50 2.45 10.42
C GLU A 74 -9.74 1.77 11.77
N SER A 75 -10.31 0.57 11.78
CA SER A 75 -10.56 -0.18 13.01
C SER A 75 -9.26 -0.63 13.70
N MET A 76 -8.24 -1.03 12.95
CA MET A 76 -6.90 -1.27 13.51
C MET A 76 -6.30 0.01 14.10
N SER A 77 -6.34 1.12 13.34
CA SER A 77 -5.79 2.39 13.82
C SER A 77 -6.47 2.90 15.09
N ARG A 78 -7.79 2.71 15.23
CA ARG A 78 -8.52 3.06 16.46
C ARG A 78 -8.12 2.19 17.64
N ARG A 79 -7.95 0.88 17.42
CA ARG A 79 -7.51 -0.05 18.48
C ARG A 79 -6.11 0.28 18.97
N ASP A 80 -5.20 0.57 18.05
CA ASP A 80 -3.84 0.98 18.38
C ASP A 80 -3.85 2.27 19.21
N PHE A 81 -4.62 3.27 18.79
CA PHE A 81 -4.75 4.54 19.53
C PHE A 81 -5.30 4.34 20.95
N ILE A 82 -6.34 3.51 21.13
CA ILE A 82 -6.88 3.21 22.47
C ILE A 82 -5.84 2.48 23.31
N SER A 83 -5.13 1.50 22.74
CA SER A 83 -4.09 0.76 23.45
C SER A 83 -2.95 1.68 23.89
N ASP A 84 -2.57 2.63 23.04
CA ASP A 84 -1.53 3.62 23.31
C ASP A 84 -1.97 4.57 24.42
N MET A 85 -3.20 5.05 24.35
CA MET A 85 -3.76 5.94 25.36
C MET A 85 -3.86 5.25 26.73
N VAL A 86 -4.26 3.98 26.78
CA VAL A 86 -4.28 3.18 28.02
C VAL A 86 -2.87 2.89 28.52
N ALA A 87 -1.93 2.56 27.65
CA ALA A 87 -0.53 2.34 28.03
C ALA A 87 0.12 3.62 28.59
N LEU A 88 -0.11 4.76 27.94
CA LEU A 88 0.38 6.05 28.41
C LEU A 88 -0.26 6.45 29.75
N GLY A 89 -1.57 6.21 29.90
CA GLY A 89 -2.30 6.45 31.14
C GLY A 89 -1.80 5.59 32.31
N THR A 90 -1.58 4.30 32.08
CA THR A 90 -1.03 3.39 33.12
C THR A 90 0.42 3.74 33.47
N CYS A 91 1.24 4.11 32.48
CA CYS A 91 2.61 4.55 32.71
C CYS A 91 2.67 5.84 33.54
N THR A 92 1.89 6.86 33.16
CA THR A 92 1.81 8.13 33.90
C THR A 92 1.30 7.93 35.32
N PHE A 93 0.25 7.13 35.51
CA PHE A 93 -0.24 6.77 36.84
C PHE A 93 0.85 6.12 37.71
N LEU A 94 1.57 5.14 37.18
CA LEU A 94 2.61 4.40 37.91
C LEU A 94 3.81 5.30 38.26
N CYS A 95 4.22 6.19 37.35
CA CYS A 95 5.22 7.22 37.64
C CYS A 95 4.77 8.16 38.75
N THR A 96 3.51 8.59 38.75
CA THR A 96 2.98 9.47 39.80
C THR A 96 2.99 8.78 41.17
N CYS A 97 2.59 7.51 41.22
CA CYS A 97 2.69 6.69 42.45
C CYS A 97 4.13 6.54 42.94
N MET A 98 5.10 6.33 42.05
CA MET A 98 6.52 6.25 42.42
C MET A 98 7.04 7.57 43.00
N ILE A 99 6.65 8.72 42.44
CA ILE A 99 7.05 10.04 42.95
C ILE A 99 6.46 10.27 44.36
N ILE A 100 5.20 9.92 44.56
CA ILE A 100 4.54 10.02 45.88
C ILE A 100 5.25 9.11 46.90
N ALA A 101 5.52 7.86 46.53
CA ALA A 101 6.21 6.90 47.39
C ALA A 101 7.64 7.38 47.75
N ALA A 102 8.38 7.94 46.79
CA ALA A 102 9.69 8.52 47.02
C ALA A 102 9.62 9.73 47.98
N SER A 103 8.61 10.58 47.82
CA SER A 103 8.37 11.74 48.71
C SER A 103 8.09 11.29 50.13
N VAL A 104 7.22 10.30 50.33
CA VAL A 104 6.91 9.73 51.66
C VAL A 104 8.15 9.09 52.30
N MET A 105 8.93 8.34 51.54
CA MET A 105 10.19 7.74 52.03
C MET A 105 11.21 8.80 52.48
N PHE A 106 11.26 9.93 51.78
CA PHE A 106 12.12 11.05 52.14
C PHE A 106 11.71 11.66 53.49
N TYR A 107 10.41 11.76 53.77
CA TYR A 107 9.90 12.19 55.08
C TYR A 107 10.21 11.21 56.22
N CYS A 108 10.41 9.92 55.93
CA CYS A 108 10.75 8.90 56.93
C CYS A 108 12.26 8.72 57.17
N ASP A 109 13.10 9.65 56.68
CA ASP A 109 14.57 9.67 56.84
C ASP A 109 15.31 8.44 56.24
N LYS A 110 14.63 7.65 55.39
CA LYS A 110 15.23 6.52 54.67
C LYS A 110 15.75 6.96 53.30
N THR A 111 16.72 7.88 53.31
CA THR A 111 17.35 8.48 52.12
C THR A 111 17.88 7.45 51.11
N GLY A 112 18.41 6.32 51.59
CA GLY A 112 18.94 5.25 50.73
C GLY A 112 17.89 4.68 49.78
N ALA A 113 16.66 4.40 50.26
CA ALA A 113 15.61 3.82 49.44
C ALA A 113 15.10 4.80 48.38
N GLY A 114 15.00 6.09 48.70
CA GLY A 114 14.56 7.13 47.76
C GLY A 114 15.47 7.28 46.52
N ILE A 115 16.78 7.14 46.70
CA ILE A 115 17.76 7.23 45.60
C ILE A 115 17.62 6.03 44.64
N PHE A 116 17.39 4.81 45.16
CA PHE A 116 17.20 3.63 44.32
C PHE A 116 15.95 3.74 43.43
N PHE A 117 14.83 4.24 43.98
CA PHE A 117 13.59 4.41 43.21
C PHE A 117 13.72 5.48 42.13
N THR A 118 14.35 6.62 42.43
CA THR A 118 14.56 7.69 41.45
C THR A 118 15.53 7.29 40.34
N ALA A 119 16.63 6.60 40.67
CA ALA A 119 17.58 6.08 39.70
C ALA A 119 16.94 5.04 38.75
N THR A 120 16.12 4.14 39.30
CA THR A 120 15.43 3.12 38.50
C THR A 120 14.43 3.75 37.53
N ALA A 121 13.66 4.75 37.98
CA ALA A 121 12.70 5.46 37.15
C ALA A 121 13.36 6.23 35.99
N LEU A 122 14.53 6.85 36.25
CA LEU A 122 15.30 7.56 35.22
C LEU A 122 15.84 6.65 34.12
N ILE A 123 16.15 5.38 34.43
CA ILE A 123 16.63 4.42 33.44
C ILE A 123 15.47 3.77 32.68
N SER A 124 14.34 3.50 33.35
CA SER A 124 13.21 2.80 32.73
C SER A 124 12.44 3.68 31.74
N LEU A 125 12.31 4.98 32.00
CA LEU A 125 11.52 5.88 31.16
C LEU A 125 12.08 6.06 29.74
N PRO A 126 13.38 6.40 29.55
CA PRO A 126 13.95 6.53 28.22
C PRO A 126 13.91 5.20 27.46
N LYS A 127 14.18 4.08 28.13
CA LYS A 127 14.17 2.76 27.50
C LYS A 127 12.78 2.39 26.99
N THR A 128 11.73 2.70 27.75
CA THR A 128 10.35 2.36 27.36
C THR A 128 9.85 3.30 26.24
N PHE A 129 10.31 4.55 26.21
CA PHE A 129 9.91 5.53 25.19
C PHE A 129 10.70 5.41 23.87
N LEU A 130 12.00 5.07 23.95
CA LEU A 130 12.89 5.00 22.78
C LEU A 130 12.91 3.62 22.11
N TRP A 131 12.44 2.56 22.75
CA TRP A 131 12.42 1.24 22.12
C TRP A 131 11.33 1.19 21.06
N PRO A 132 11.68 0.99 19.77
CA PRO A 132 10.68 0.95 18.72
C PRO A 132 9.71 -0.20 18.99
N ARG A 133 8.42 0.15 19.11
CA ARG A 133 7.35 -0.83 19.31
C ARG A 133 7.27 -1.68 18.05
N LYS A 134 7.76 -2.92 18.15
CA LYS A 134 7.65 -3.92 17.08
C LYS A 134 6.16 -4.22 16.88
N SER A 135 5.52 -3.58 15.89
CA SER A 135 4.14 -3.88 15.55
C SER A 135 4.11 -5.26 14.92
N ASN A 136 3.51 -6.22 15.63
CA ASN A 136 3.20 -7.52 15.07
C ASN A 136 2.00 -7.33 14.13
N VAL A 137 2.25 -6.75 12.97
CA VAL A 137 1.31 -6.82 11.85
C VAL A 137 1.26 -8.30 11.46
N ASN A 138 0.17 -8.95 11.86
CA ASN A 138 -0.09 -10.36 11.62
C ASN A 138 0.19 -10.70 10.15
N LYS A 139 1.20 -11.55 9.93
CA LYS A 139 1.36 -12.31 8.70
C LYS A 139 0.29 -13.41 8.69
N SER A 140 -0.97 -13.04 8.46
CA SER A 140 -1.99 -14.00 8.02
C SER A 140 -2.08 -13.90 6.51
N SER A 141 -1.19 -14.62 5.84
CA SER A 141 -1.39 -15.10 4.47
C SER A 141 -2.46 -16.17 4.44
#